data_AF-A0A356TH57-F1
#
_entry.id   AF-A0A356TH57-F1
#
_cell.length_a   1.000
_cell.length_b   1.000
_cell.length_c   1.000
_cell.angle_alpha   90.00
_cell.angle_beta   90.00
_cell.angle_gamma   90.00
#
_symmetry.space_group_name_H-M   'P 1'
#
loop_
_entity.id
_entity.type
_entity.pdbx_description
1 polymer ?
#
loop_
_entity_poly.entity_id
_entity_poly.type
_entity_poly.pdbx_seq_one_letter_code
_entity_poly.pdbx_strand_id
1 'polypeptide(L)' 'AAMTEPELLRMVALAAKDARREATLLAVGHQGMDHPTLPAFPEGRYLDCAFVRLT' A
#
# COMPACT_ATOMS: atom_id res chain seq x y z
N ALA A 1 5.25 -12.14 -9.52
CA ALA A 1 4.96 -12.09 -8.08
C ALA A 1 3.85 -11.06 -7.84
N ALA A 2 3.05 -11.21 -6.79
CA ALA A 2 2.14 -10.14 -6.37
C ALA A 2 2.95 -8.92 -5.92
N MET A 3 2.40 -7.72 -6.11
CA MET A 3 2.99 -6.47 -5.63
C MET A 3 2.99 -6.46 -4.09
N THR A 4 4.07 -5.98 -3.50
CA THR A 4 4.23 -5.81 -2.05
C THR A 4 3.90 -4.38 -1.61
N GLU A 5 3.59 -4.20 -0.32
CA GLU A 5 3.33 -2.87 0.25
C GLU A 5 4.44 -1.84 -0.03
N PRO A 6 5.75 -2.14 0.14
CA PRO A 6 6.80 -1.19 -0.20
C PRO A 6 6.82 -0.82 -1.69
N GLU A 7 6.49 -1.77 -2.58
CA GLU A 7 6.39 -1.52 -4.02
C GLU A 7 5.20 -0.61 -4.33
N LEU A 8 4.05 -0.81 -3.66
CA LEU A 8 2.90 0.10 -3.75
C LEU A 8 3.28 1.52 -3.31
N LEU A 9 3.90 1.68 -2.14
CA LEU A 9 4.28 2.99 -1.62
C LEU A 9 5.31 3.69 -2.51
N ARG A 10 6.27 2.93 -3.06
CA ARG A 10 7.23 3.45 -4.03
C ARG A 10 6.53 3.91 -5.31
N MET A 11 5.57 3.13 -5.82
CA MET A 11 4.80 3.48 -7.00
C MET A 11 4.00 4.78 -6.77
N VAL A 12 3.35 4.92 -5.61
CA VAL A 12 2.62 6.15 -5.23
C VAL A 12 3.56 7.35 -5.18
N ALA A 13 4.75 7.22 -4.60
CA ALA A 13 5.74 8.30 -4.55
C ALA A 13 6.21 8.74 -5.95
N LEU A 14 6.42 7.78 -6.86
CA LEU A 14 6.75 8.07 -8.26
C LEU A 14 5.60 8.78 -8.97
N ALA A 15 4.36 8.30 -8.78
CA ALA A 15 3.18 8.92 -9.36
C ALA A 15 2.98 10.37 -8.88
N ALA A 16 3.21 10.65 -7.59
CA ALA A 16 3.15 12.00 -7.04
C ALA A 16 4.20 12.93 -7.68
N LYS A 17 5.43 12.44 -7.84
CA LYS A 17 6.50 13.16 -8.53
C LYS A 17 6.12 13.49 -9.97
N ASP A 18 5.61 12.51 -10.72
CA ASP A 18 5.19 12.70 -12.11
C ASP A 18 4.03 13.68 -12.23
N ALA A 19 3.12 13.67 -11.25
CA ALA A 19 2.01 14.62 -11.15
C ALA A 19 2.42 16.03 -10.66
N ARG A 20 3.69 16.24 -10.28
CA ARG A 20 4.21 17.46 -9.63
C ARG A 20 3.39 17.85 -8.39
N ARG A 21 3.06 16.87 -7.57
CA ARG A 21 2.36 17.03 -6.28
C ARG A 21 3.22 16.47 -5.16
N GLU A 22 3.05 16.99 -3.96
CA GLU A 22 3.59 16.33 -2.77
C GLU A 22 2.56 15.37 -2.20
N ALA A 23 3.02 14.19 -1.79
CA ALA A 23 2.21 13.14 -1.21
C ALA A 23 2.70 12.84 0.21
N THR A 24 1.82 13.02 1.21
CA THR A 24 2.08 12.61 2.59
C THR A 24 1.30 11.34 2.90
N LEU A 25 2.00 10.28 3.27
CA LEU A 25 1.36 9.05 3.75
C LEU A 25 0.74 9.31 5.13
N LEU A 26 -0.56 9.05 5.25
CA LEU A 26 -1.30 9.20 6.50
C LEU A 26 -1.49 7.86 7.22
N ALA A 27 -1.78 6.80 6.46
CA ALA A 27 -1.98 5.46 7.00
C ALA A 27 -1.77 4.40 5.92
N VAL A 28 -1.49 3.17 6.35
CA VAL A 28 -1.55 1.96 5.54
C VAL A 28 -2.66 1.07 6.09
N GLY A 29 -3.46 0.49 5.20
CA GLY A 29 -4.49 -0.49 5.52
C GLY A 29 -4.24 -1.80 4.79
N HIS A 30 -4.89 -2.85 5.29
CA HIS A 30 -4.87 -4.21 4.74
C HIS A 30 -6.28 -4.79 4.73
N GLN A 31 -6.41 -6.06 4.36
CA GLN A 31 -7.67 -6.75 4.48
C GLN A 31 -8.23 -6.74 5.93
N GLY A 32 -9.56 -6.75 6.05
CA GLY A 32 -10.26 -6.70 7.33
C GLY A 32 -10.11 -7.96 8.18
N MET A 33 -10.61 -7.93 9.41
CA MET A 33 -10.55 -9.07 10.33
C MET A 33 -11.33 -10.31 9.85
N ASP A 34 -12.28 -10.13 8.94
CA ASP A 34 -12.99 -11.19 8.23
C ASP A 34 -12.10 -11.95 7.23
N HIS A 35 -10.88 -11.46 6.99
CA HIS A 35 -9.87 -12.04 6.11
C HIS A 35 -8.53 -12.17 6.85
N PRO A 36 -8.38 -13.11 7.80
CA PRO A 36 -7.16 -13.24 8.58
C PRO A 36 -5.97 -13.63 7.71
N THR A 37 -4.78 -13.12 8.07
CA THR A 37 -3.51 -13.55 7.49
C THR A 37 -2.86 -14.60 8.39
N LEU A 38 -2.29 -15.63 7.77
CA LEU A 38 -1.60 -16.71 8.48
C LEU A 38 -0.09 -16.53 8.31
N PRO A 39 0.71 -16.48 9.39
CA PRO A 39 2.16 -16.33 9.29
C PRO A 39 2.84 -17.42 8.44
N ALA A 40 2.28 -18.63 8.40
CA ALA A 40 2.78 -19.74 7.60
C ALA A 40 2.35 -19.72 6.13
N PHE A 41 1.50 -18.76 5.73
CA PHE A 41 1.01 -18.60 4.36
C PHE A 41 1.06 -17.12 3.96
N PRO A 42 2.27 -16.57 3.72
CA PRO A 42 2.46 -15.15 3.42
C PRO A 42 1.74 -14.70 2.15
N GLU A 43 1.48 -15.61 1.20
CA GLU A 43 0.70 -15.35 -0.01
C GLU A 43 -0.75 -14.93 0.28
N GLY A 44 -1.26 -15.22 1.48
CA GLY A 44 -2.56 -14.73 1.96
C GLY A 44 -2.58 -13.23 2.25
N ARG A 45 -1.44 -12.54 2.35
CA ARG A 45 -1.37 -11.07 2.47
C ARG A 45 -1.32 -10.44 1.07
N TYR A 46 -2.49 -10.24 0.47
CA TYR A 46 -2.61 -9.81 -0.92
C TYR A 46 -3.18 -8.39 -1.12
N LEU A 47 -3.80 -7.79 -0.10
CA LEU A 47 -4.41 -6.47 -0.20
C LEU A 47 -3.58 -5.45 0.58
N ASP A 48 -3.08 -4.46 -0.14
CA ASP A 48 -2.45 -3.27 0.44
C ASP A 48 -3.27 -2.02 0.07
N CYS A 49 -3.42 -1.11 1.02
CA CYS A 49 -4.12 0.16 0.85
C CYS A 49 -3.29 1.29 1.47
N ALA A 50 -3.19 2.44 0.79
CA ALA A 50 -2.50 3.61 1.30
C ALA A 50 -3.45 4.81 1.33
N PHE A 51 -3.52 5.49 2.47
CA PHE A 51 -4.24 6.74 2.63
C PHE A 51 -3.23 7.89 2.52
N VAL A 52 -3.40 8.74 1.52
CA VAL A 52 -2.41 9.74 1.15
C VAL A 52 -3.09 11.10 1.02
N ARG A 53 -2.48 12.12 1.62
CA ARG A 53 -2.86 13.52 1.39
C ARG A 53 -1.98 14.11 0.30
N LEU A 54 -2.62 14.74 -0.68
CA LEU A 54 -1.95 15.48 -1.76
C LEU A 54 -1.96 16.98 -1.48
N THR A 55 -0.91 17.66 -1.90
CA THR A 55 -0.84 19.14 -2.02
C THR A 55 -0.34 19.53 -3.40
#